data_AF-A0A1S6HD97-F1
#
_entry.id   AF-A0A1S6HD97-F1
#
_cell.length_a   1.000
_cell.length_b   1.000
_cell.length_c   1.000
_cell.angle_alpha   90.00
_cell.angle_beta   90.00
_cell.angle_gamma   90.00
#
_symmetry.space_group_name_H-M   'P 1'
#
loop_
_entity.id
_entity.type
_entity.pdbx_description
1 polymer ?
#
loop_
_entity_poly.entity_id
_entity_poly.type
_entity_poly.pdbx_seq_one_letter_code
_entity_poly.pdbx_strand_id
1 'polypeptide(L)' 'MAILKSRDAKKLSANERKEKLKELKMELIRANVTANKTSSKTKEIKRAISRLLTVNNSNKEVLKKNK' A
#
# COMPACT_ATOMS: atom_id res chain seq x y z
N MET A 1 -12.62 9.63 2.65
CA MET A 1 -11.22 9.46 2.18
C MET A 1 -10.99 7.98 1.93
N ALA A 2 -10.53 7.56 0.75
CA ALA A 2 -10.54 6.16 0.35
C ALA A 2 -9.45 5.36 1.08
N ILE A 3 -9.77 4.90 2.29
CA ILE A 3 -8.99 3.92 3.04
C ILE A 3 -8.98 2.65 2.20
N LEU A 4 -7.88 2.39 1.48
CA LEU A 4 -7.72 1.16 0.71
C LEU A 4 -7.97 -0.03 1.65
N LYS A 5 -9.09 -0.73 1.45
CA LYS A 5 -9.45 -1.89 2.26
C LYS A 5 -8.65 -3.08 1.74
N SER A 6 -8.36 -4.01 2.64
CA SER A 6 -7.61 -5.22 2.27
C SER A 6 -8.31 -6.05 1.18
N ARG A 7 -9.65 -5.97 1.11
CA ARG A 7 -10.46 -6.61 0.06
C ARG A 7 -10.19 -6.00 -1.32
N ASP A 8 -10.03 -4.68 -1.39
CA ASP A 8 -9.78 -3.97 -2.65
C ASP A 8 -8.34 -4.21 -3.11
N ALA A 9 -7.38 -4.22 -2.18
CA ALA A 9 -5.98 -4.55 -2.46
C ALA A 9 -5.81 -5.96 -3.07
N LYS A 10 -6.65 -6.93 -2.67
CA LYS A 10 -6.65 -8.29 -3.23
C LYS A 10 -7.18 -8.36 -4.67
N LYS A 11 -8.12 -7.48 -5.04
CA LYS A 11 -8.71 -7.44 -6.38
C LYS A 11 -7.78 -6.83 -7.44
N LEU A 12 -6.85 -5.98 -7.02
CA LEU A 12 -5.86 -5.38 -7.92
C LEU A 12 -4.89 -6.43 -8.44
N SER A 13 -4.52 -6.30 -9.72
CA SER A 13 -3.43 -7.05 -10.34
C SER A 13 -2.06 -6.65 -9.78
N ALA A 14 -1.02 -7.43 -10.06
CA ALA A 14 0.34 -7.13 -9.58
C ALA A 14 0.86 -5.77 -10.09
N ASN A 15 0.54 -5.41 -11.34
CA ASN A 15 0.94 -4.13 -11.94
C ASN A 15 0.19 -2.96 -11.30
N GLU A 16 -1.13 -3.06 -11.16
CA GLU A 16 -1.93 -2.02 -10.50
C GLU A 16 -1.51 -1.81 -9.05
N ARG A 17 -1.19 -2.88 -8.31
CA ARG A 17 -0.66 -2.77 -6.95
C ARG A 17 0.66 -2.01 -6.92
N LYS A 18 1.55 -2.25 -7.89
CA LYS A 18 2.86 -1.57 -7.98
C LYS A 18 2.69 -0.08 -8.27
N GLU A 19 1.81 0.28 -9.19
CA GLU A 19 1.47 1.67 -9.50
C GLU A 19 0.84 2.37 -8.30
N LYS A 20 -0.16 1.74 -7.67
CA LYS A 20 -0.82 2.27 -6.47
C LYS A 20 0.15 2.47 -5.31
N LEU A 21 1.12 1.56 -5.16
CA LEU A 21 2.15 1.65 -4.13
C LEU A 21 3.14 2.80 -4.40
N LYS A 22 3.46 3.07 -5.67
CA LYS A 22 4.28 4.24 -6.06
C LYS A 22 3.54 5.55 -5.77
N GLU A 23 2.26 5.63 -6.13
CA GLU A 23 1.40 6.77 -5.87
C GLU A 23 1.31 7.10 -4.37
N LEU A 24 0.98 6.10 -3.55
CA LEU A 24 0.84 6.26 -2.09
C LEU A 24 2.16 6.65 -1.42
N LYS A 25 3.30 6.15 -1.91
CA LYS A 25 4.62 6.58 -1.42
C LYS A 25 4.89 8.06 -1.73
N MET A 26 4.55 8.52 -2.93
CA MET A 26 4.71 9.93 -3.29
C MET A 26 3.77 10.83 -2.48
N GLU A 27 2.54 10.39 -2.21
CA GLU A 27 1.65 11.11 -1.31
C GLU A 27 2.18 11.16 0.12
N LEU A 28 2.76 10.06 0.63
CA LEU A 28 3.38 10.02 1.95
C LEU A 28 4.55 11.01 2.07
N ILE A 29 5.41 11.07 1.06
CA ILE A 29 6.55 12.00 1.02
C ILE A 29 6.03 13.44 1.08
N ARG A 30 5.09 13.79 0.20
CA ARG A 30 4.50 15.14 0.17
C ARG A 30 3.86 15.52 1.50
N ALA A 31 3.11 14.59 2.10
CA ALA A 31 2.43 14.82 3.38
C ALA A 31 3.41 14.96 4.56
N ASN A 32 4.53 14.23 4.54
CA ASN A 32 5.58 14.38 5.56
C ASN A 32 6.32 15.72 5.43
N VAL A 33 6.63 16.16 4.20
CA VAL A 33 7.31 17.44 3.94
C VAL A 33 6.45 18.63 4.37
N THR A 34 5.14 18.58 4.13
CA THR A 34 4.22 19.68 4.51
C THR A 34 3.91 19.72 6.00
N ALA A 35 3.75 18.57 6.65
CA ALA A 35 3.28 18.53 8.04
C ALA A 35 4.43 18.59 9.06
N ASN A 36 5.64 18.15 8.70
CA ASN A 36 6.80 17.95 9.58
C ASN A 36 6.49 17.20 10.90
N LYS A 37 5.33 16.52 10.96
CA LYS A 37 4.80 15.75 12.09
C LYS A 37 3.88 14.64 11.58
N THR A 38 3.78 13.55 12.33
CA THR A 38 2.89 12.44 11.98
C THR A 38 1.44 12.87 12.17
N SER A 39 0.65 12.85 11.09
CA SER A 39 -0.78 13.18 11.10
C SER A 39 -1.65 11.92 10.92
N SER A 40 -2.95 12.03 11.20
CA SER A 40 -3.92 10.96 10.91
C SER A 40 -3.85 10.51 9.45
N LYS A 41 -3.67 11.46 8.52
CA LYS A 41 -3.49 11.20 7.09
C LYS A 41 -2.25 10.37 6.80
N THR A 42 -1.09 10.70 7.38
CA THR A 42 0.14 9.92 7.12
C THR A 42 0.04 8.51 7.72
N LYS A 43 -0.65 8.34 8.86
CA LYS A 43 -0.93 7.03 9.45
C LYS A 43 -1.81 6.16 8.55
N GLU A 44 -2.83 6.75 7.92
CA GLU A 44 -3.70 6.03 6.98
C GLU A 44 -2.97 5.62 5.70
N ILE A 45 -2.16 6.51 5.13
CA ILE A 45 -1.34 6.21 3.94
C ILE A 45 -0.37 5.05 4.24
N LYS A 46 0.31 5.08 5.39
CA LYS A 46 1.17 3.98 5.84
C LYS A 46 0.39 2.65 5.94
N ARG A 47 -0.81 2.66 6.51
CA ARG A 47 -1.67 1.46 6.59
C ARG A 47 -2.08 0.93 5.20
N ALA A 48 -2.39 1.82 4.26
CA ALA A 48 -2.70 1.43 2.89
C ALA A 48 -1.50 0.76 2.19
N ILE A 49 -0.30 1.33 2.35
CA ILE A 49 0.95 0.75 1.83
C ILE A 49 1.20 -0.63 2.45
N SER A 50 1.06 -0.78 3.77
CA SER A 50 1.22 -2.07 4.46
C SER A 50 0.28 -3.13 3.88
N ARG A 51 -1.00 -2.80 3.66
CA ARG A 51 -1.97 -3.75 3.08
C ARG A 51 -1.56 -4.21 1.68
N LEU A 52 -1.11 -3.29 0.82
CA LEU A 52 -0.62 -3.64 -0.53
C LEU A 52 0.60 -4.56 -0.46
N LEU A 53 1.57 -4.25 0.42
CA LEU A 53 2.76 -5.08 0.61
C LEU A 53 2.42 -6.46 1.14
N THR A 54 1.51 -6.57 2.11
CA THR A 54 1.06 -7.86 2.63
C THR A 54 0.46 -8.72 1.52
N VAL A 55 -0.45 -8.19 0.72
CA VAL A 55 -1.06 -8.96 -0.38
C VAL A 55 -0.01 -9.37 -1.42
N ASN A 56 0.95 -8.48 -1.73
CA ASN A 56 2.04 -8.80 -2.66
C ASN A 56 2.95 -9.93 -2.14
N ASN A 57 3.23 -9.95 -0.84
CA ASN A 57 4.03 -11.00 -0.20
C ASN A 57 3.26 -12.31 -0.06
N SER A 58 1.97 -12.26 0.29
CA SER A 58 1.12 -13.46 0.33
C SER A 58 1.04 -14.16 -1.02
N ASN A 59 0.99 -13.42 -2.13
CA ASN A 59 1.02 -14.01 -3.47
C ASN A 59 2.38 -14.65 -3.80
N LYS A 60 3.50 -14.08 -3.32
CA LYS A 60 4.84 -14.66 -3.50
C LYS A 60 5.03 -15.97 -2.71
N GLU A 61 4.48 -16.05 -1.51
CA GLU A 61 4.53 -17.28 -0.68
C GLU A 61 3.75 -18.44 -1.31
N VAL A 62 2.61 -18.16 -1.97
CA VAL A 62 1.86 -19.16 -2.74
C VAL A 62 2.65 -19.68 -3.94
N LEU A 63 3.38 -18.80 -4.65
CA LEU A 63 4.24 -19.17 -5.77
C LEU A 63 5.48 -20.00 -5.36
N LYS A 64 5.96 -19.85 -4.12
CA LYS A 64 7.10 -20.63 -3.60
C LYS A 64 6.72 -22.01 -3.09
N LYS A 65 5.49 -22.22 -2.61
CA LYS A 65 5.01 -23.52 -2.10
C LYS A 65 4.65 -24.52 -3.21
N ASN A 66 4.48 -24.07 -4.45
CA ASN A 66 4.12 -24.92 -5.59
C ASN A 66 5.32 -25.28 -6.48
N LYS A 67 6.54 -25.17 -5.95
CA LYS A 67 7.80 -25.48 -6.64
C LYS A 67 8.59 -26.51 -5.84
#